data_AF-A0A9E8RYV3-F1
#
_entry.id   AF-A0A9E8RYV3-F1
#
_cell.length_a   1.000
_cell.length_b   1.000
_cell.length_c   1.000
_cell.angle_alpha   90.00
_cell.angle_beta   90.00
_cell.angle_gamma   90.00
#
_symmetry.space_group_name_H-M   'P 1'
#
loop_
_entity.id
_entity.type
_entity.pdbx_description
1 polymer ?
#
loop_
_entity_poly.entity_id
_entity_poly.type
_entity_poly.pdbx_seq_one_letter_code
_entity_poly.pdbx_strand_id
1 'polypeptide(L)' 'MIDWSKVAKEDYFLAMERSPIKDVEIKVLLKAALTDQINDWEVYMKGIDVSYYYEGYDFYKIKDLQEEL' A
#
# COMPACT_ATOMS: atom_id res chain seq x y z
N MET A 1 -1.12 -9.59 5.50
CA MET A 1 -0.56 -8.73 4.43
C MET A 1 -1.54 -7.58 4.22
N ILE A 2 -1.08 -6.36 3.90
CA ILE A 2 -1.98 -5.25 3.52
C ILE A 2 -2.06 -5.20 2.01
N ASP A 3 -3.28 -5.26 1.49
CA ASP A 3 -3.56 -5.07 0.08
C ASP A 3 -3.68 -3.57 -0.20
N TRP A 4 -2.54 -2.93 -0.49
CA TRP A 4 -2.48 -1.48 -0.72
C TRP A 4 -3.33 -1.02 -1.89
N SER A 5 -3.69 -1.91 -2.83
CA SER A 5 -4.61 -1.59 -3.93
C SER A 5 -6.02 -1.24 -3.46
N LYS A 6 -6.39 -1.62 -2.23
CA LYS A 6 -7.69 -1.33 -1.61
C LYS A 6 -7.70 -0.07 -0.74
N VAL A 7 -6.55 0.60 -0.64
CA VAL A 7 -6.41 1.85 0.11
C VAL A 7 -6.32 2.97 -0.91
N ALA A 8 -7.12 4.04 -0.76
CA ALA A 8 -6.95 5.22 -1.59
C ALA A 8 -5.77 6.06 -1.08
N LYS A 9 -5.01 6.67 -2.01
CA LYS A 9 -3.85 7.51 -1.69
C LYS A 9 -4.23 8.67 -0.77
N GLU A 10 -5.32 9.36 -1.08
CA GLU A 10 -5.83 10.50 -0.33
C GLU A 10 -6.25 10.11 1.08
N ASP A 11 -6.99 9.00 1.21
CA ASP A 11 -7.45 8.50 2.51
C ASP A 11 -6.29 8.07 3.40
N TYR A 12 -5.25 7.45 2.81
CA TYR A 12 -4.03 7.11 3.51
C TYR A 12 -3.33 8.35 4.06
N PHE A 13 -3.13 9.39 3.25
CA PHE A 13 -2.47 10.62 3.70
C PHE A 13 -3.27 11.34 4.78
N LEU A 14 -4.58 11.50 4.61
CA LEU A 14 -5.44 12.13 5.62
C LEU A 14 -5.39 11.39 6.95
N ALA A 15 -5.43 10.05 6.90
CA ALA A 15 -5.34 9.21 8.08
C ALA A 15 -3.95 9.30 8.74
N MET A 16 -2.89 9.40 7.95
CA MET A 16 -1.51 9.56 8.44
C MET A 16 -1.27 10.91 9.10
N GLU A 17 -1.76 12.02 8.52
CA GLU A 17 -1.67 13.36 9.10
C GLU A 17 -2.38 13.45 10.46
N ARG A 18 -3.49 12.73 10.62
CA ARG A 18 -4.26 12.67 11.87
C ARG A 18 -3.73 11.66 12.88
N SER A 19 -2.92 10.69 12.45
CA SER A 19 -2.43 9.61 13.30
C SER A 19 -1.70 10.06 14.59
N PRO A 20 -0.96 11.18 14.64
CA PRO A 20 -0.32 11.64 15.88
C PRO A 20 -1.33 12.06 16.96
N ILE A 21 -2.54 12.45 16.54
CA ILE A 21 -3.64 12.84 17.43
C ILE A 21 -4.53 11.63 17.72
N LYS A 22 -4.91 10.87 16.68
CA LYS A 22 -5.81 9.72 16.79
C LYS A 22 -5.56 8.71 15.67
N ASP A 23 -5.21 7.50 16.08
CA ASP A 23 -4.87 6.40 15.16
C ASP A 23 -6.06 5.55 14.68
N VAL A 24 -7.29 5.90 15.08
CA VAL A 24 -8.49 5.11 14.75
C VAL A 24 -8.74 5.07 13.25
N GLU A 25 -8.53 6.18 12.54
CA GLU A 25 -8.78 6.30 11.10
C GLU A 25 -7.86 5.36 10.32
N ILE A 26 -6.54 5.44 10.58
CA ILE A 26 -5.56 4.56 9.92
C ILE A 26 -5.77 3.08 10.28
N LYS A 27 -6.14 2.77 11.54
CA LYS A 27 -6.43 1.38 11.95
C LYS A 27 -7.64 0.79 11.22
N VAL A 28 -8.72 1.56 11.07
CA VAL A 28 -9.92 1.10 10.35
C VAL A 28 -9.61 0.90 8.87
N LEU A 29 -8.90 1.86 8.26
CA LEU A 29 -8.49 1.80 6.86
C LEU A 29 -7.64 0.55 6.57
N LEU A 30 -6.58 0.33 7.36
CA LEU A 30 -5.71 -0.82 7.20
C LEU A 30 -6.42 -2.15 7.50
N LYS A 31 -7.31 -2.17 8.50
CA LYS A 31 -8.06 -3.38 8.84
C LYS A 31 -9.00 -3.81 7.70
N ALA A 32 -9.59 -2.87 6.97
CA ALA A 32 -10.42 -3.17 5.81
C ALA A 32 -9.60 -3.70 4.61
N ALA A 33 -8.32 -3.32 4.52
CA ALA A 33 -7.40 -3.75 3.47
C ALA A 33 -6.58 -5.01 3.82
N LEU A 34 -6.84 -5.66 4.96
CA LEU A 34 -6.14 -6.89 5.32
C LEU A 34 -6.48 -8.03 4.35
N THR A 35 -5.44 -8.77 3.99
CA THR A 35 -5.56 -10.02 3.23
C THR A 35 -4.73 -11.13 3.87
N ASP A 36 -5.30 -12.33 3.84
CA ASP A 36 -4.68 -13.58 4.30
C ASP A 36 -3.71 -14.17 3.26
N GLN A 37 -3.64 -13.57 2.06
CA GLN A 37 -2.73 -13.94 0.98
C GLN A 37 -1.29 -13.45 1.27
N ILE A 38 -0.69 -13.95 2.36
CA ILE A 38 0.65 -13.55 2.80
C ILE A 38 1.79 -14.14 1.94
N ASN A 39 1.51 -15.24 1.24
CA ASN A 39 2.48 -15.94 0.39
C ASN A 39 2.26 -15.63 -1.10
N ASP A 40 1.36 -14.70 -1.43
CA ASP A 40 1.08 -14.31 -2.80
C ASP A 40 2.09 -13.24 -3.24
N TRP A 41 2.99 -13.63 -4.14
CA TRP A 41 4.01 -12.74 -4.71
C TRP A 41 3.39 -11.56 -5.45
N GLU A 42 2.28 -11.76 -6.15
CA GLU A 42 1.65 -10.70 -6.93
C GLU A 42 1.03 -9.62 -6.02
N VAL A 43 0.42 -10.02 -4.91
CA VAL A 43 -0.09 -9.10 -3.89
C VAL A 43 1.07 -8.30 -3.28
N TYR A 44 2.23 -8.93 -3.09
CA TYR A 44 3.43 -8.25 -2.58
C TYR A 44 4.00 -7.21 -3.55
N MET A 45 4.22 -7.59 -4.81
CA MET A 45 4.71 -6.67 -5.85
C MET A 45 3.77 -5.49 -6.06
N LYS A 46 2.46 -5.74 -6.20
CA LYS A 46 1.44 -4.68 -6.32
C LYS A 46 1.44 -3.78 -5.09
N GLY A 47 1.61 -4.35 -3.90
CA GLY A 47 1.69 -3.60 -2.67
C GLY A 47 2.84 -2.60 -2.66
N ILE A 48 4.02 -3.01 -3.16
CA ILE A 48 5.17 -2.11 -3.24
C ILE A 48 4.96 -1.06 -4.32
N ASP A 49 4.49 -1.43 -5.52
CA ASP A 49 4.20 -0.48 -6.59
C ASP A 49 3.27 0.65 -6.10
N VAL A 50 2.20 0.29 -5.38
CA VAL A 50 1.25 1.27 -4.82
C VAL A 50 1.91 2.12 -3.71
N SER A 51 2.74 1.53 -2.87
CA SER A 51 3.47 2.29 -1.83
C SER A 51 4.40 3.33 -2.43
N TYR A 52 5.11 3.00 -3.52
CA TYR A 52 5.97 3.95 -4.24
C TYR A 52 5.15 5.03 -4.97
N TYR A 53 4.00 4.65 -5.53
CA TYR A 53 3.07 5.58 -6.14
C TYR A 53 2.54 6.65 -5.16
N TYR A 54 2.35 6.31 -3.89
CA TYR A 54 1.96 7.29 -2.87
C TYR A 54 3.00 8.39 -2.73
N GLU A 55 4.27 8.03 -2.74
CA GLU A 55 5.40 8.96 -2.64
C GLU A 55 5.72 9.68 -3.96
N GLY A 56 4.97 9.40 -5.04
CA GLY A 56 5.12 10.05 -6.35
C GLY A 56 6.12 9.37 -7.28
N TYR A 57 6.50 8.13 -7.01
CA TYR A 57 7.35 7.31 -7.88
C TYR A 57 6.49 6.30 -8.64
N ASP A 58 6.21 6.57 -9.93
CA ASP A 58 5.39 5.72 -10.81
C ASP A 58 6.13 5.24 -12.08
N PHE A 59 7.41 5.56 -12.19
CA PHE A 59 8.21 5.34 -13.41
C PHE A 59 8.51 3.87 -13.72
N TYR A 60 8.55 3.00 -12.70
CA TYR A 60 8.89 1.59 -12.86
C TYR A 60 7.91 0.72 -12.09
N LYS A 61 7.49 -0.39 -12.70
CA LYS A 61 6.82 -1.47 -11.96
C LYS A 61 7.87 -2.45 -11.49
N ILE A 62 7.76 -2.94 -10.27
CA ILE A 62 8.75 -3.88 -9.72
C ILE A 62 8.78 -5.18 -10.53
N LYS A 63 7.64 -5.60 -11.11
CA LYS A 63 7.62 -6.74 -12.03
C LYS A 63 8.58 -6.58 -13.20
N ASP A 64 8.70 -5.37 -13.75
CA ASP A 64 9.55 -5.08 -14.90
C ASP A 64 11.04 -5.11 -14.51
N LEU A 65 11.37 -4.67 -13.30
CA LEU A 65 12.74 -4.72 -12.74
C LEU A 65 13.20 -6.15 -12.42
N GLN A 66 12.25 -7.07 -12.18
CA GLN A 66 12.57 -8.48 -11.91
C GLN A 66 12.99 -9.22 -13.19
N GLU A 67 12.50 -8.81 -14.37
CA GLU A 67 12.89 -9.40 -15.65
C GLU A 67 14.32 -9.01 -16.07
N GLU A 68 14.90 -7.97 -15.47
CA GLU A 68 16.26 -7.49 -15.73
C GLU A 68 17.35 -8.11 -14.81
N LEU A 69 16.95 -8.95 -13.82
CA LEU A 69 17.84 -9.64 -12.87
C LEU A 69 18.00 -11.13 -13.19
#